data_AF-A0A4S2RHW6-F1
#
_entry.id   AF-A0A4S2RHW6-F1
#
_cell.length_a   1.000
_cell.length_b   1.000
_cell.length_c   1.000
_cell.angle_alpha   90.00
_cell.angle_beta   90.00
_cell.angle_gamma   90.00
#
_symmetry.space_group_name_H-M   'P 1'
#
loop_
_entity.id
_entity.type
_entity.pdbx_description
1 polymer ?
#
loop_
_entity_poly.entity_id
_entity_poly.type
_entity_poly.pdbx_seq_one_letter_code
_entity_poly.pdbx_strand_id
1 'polypeptide(L)' 'MTTAAPARTVLERFPAGGPRGSWPAEEYAAAQRAQGTQAHVVMDLRTDQFLVVTDTTTR' A
#
# COMPACT_ATOMS: atom_id res chain seq x y z
N MET A 1 10.07 -25.09 8.88
CA MET A 1 8.77 -24.43 8.63
C MET A 1 9.05 -23.33 7.62
N THR A 2 8.63 -23.50 6.36
CA THR A 2 8.86 -22.48 5.32
C THR A 2 7.70 -21.50 5.39
N THR A 3 7.92 -20.33 6.00
CA THR A 3 6.93 -19.25 5.97
C THR A 3 6.86 -18.76 4.53
N ALA A 4 5.74 -18.97 3.84
CA ALA A 4 5.49 -18.34 2.55
C ALA A 4 5.54 -16.82 2.76
N ALA A 5 6.43 -16.13 2.05
CA ALA A 5 6.46 -14.68 2.09
C ALA A 5 5.13 -14.15 1.51
N PRO A 6 4.42 -13.23 2.19
CA PRO A 6 3.17 -12.70 1.67
C PRO A 6 3.42 -12.00 0.33
N ALA A 7 2.66 -12.39 -0.69
CA ALA A 7 2.69 -11.73 -1.98
C ALA A 7 1.94 -10.40 -1.86
N ARG A 8 2.59 -9.30 -2.28
CA ARG A 8 2.00 -7.96 -2.18
C ARG A 8 1.44 -7.53 -3.54
N THR A 9 0.20 -7.10 -3.55
CA THR A 9 -0.46 -6.54 -4.75
C THR A 9 -0.61 -5.05 -4.59
N VAL A 10 -0.22 -4.26 -5.61
CA VAL A 10 -0.43 -2.80 -5.61
C VAL A 10 -1.88 -2.51 -5.96
N LEU A 11 -2.58 -1.78 -5.10
CA LEU A 11 -3.94 -1.32 -5.29
C LEU A 11 -4.00 0.04 -5.99
N GLU A 12 -3.15 0.99 -5.57
CA GLU A 12 -3.11 2.36 -6.12
C GLU A 12 -1.73 3.01 -5.91
N ARG A 13 -1.40 4.02 -6.73
CA ARG A 13 -0.15 4.79 -6.70
C ARG A 13 -0.43 6.28 -6.51
N PHE A 14 0.34 6.91 -5.64
CA PHE A 14 0.24 8.34 -5.33
C PHE A 14 1.61 9.01 -5.51
N PRO A 15 1.69 10.22 -6.11
CA PRO A 15 2.95 10.94 -6.24
C PRO A 15 3.45 11.41 -4.87
N ALA A 16 4.75 11.24 -4.58
CA ALA A 16 5.32 11.67 -3.30
C ALA A 16 5.52 13.19 -3.21
N GLY A 17 5.72 13.87 -4.34
CA GLY A 17 5.97 15.31 -4.42
C GLY A 17 4.74 16.23 -4.23
N GLY A 18 3.57 15.70 -3.87
CA GLY A 18 2.37 16.50 -3.64
C GLY A 18 2.44 17.33 -2.35
N PRO A 19 1.68 18.44 -2.23
CA PRO A 19 1.72 19.33 -1.05
C PRO A 19 1.25 18.68 0.25
N ARG A 20 0.68 17.47 0.18
CA ARG A 20 0.16 16.71 1.33
C ARG A 20 1.01 15.48 1.66
N GLY A 21 2.16 15.28 1.01
CA GLY A 21 3.02 14.12 1.24
C GLY A 21 2.26 12.79 1.07
N SER A 22 2.39 11.89 2.05
CA SER A 22 1.76 10.56 2.05
C SER A 22 0.26 10.56 2.35
N TRP A 23 -0.31 11.68 2.82
CA TRP A 23 -1.68 11.72 3.33
C TRP A 23 -2.73 11.13 2.38
N PRO A 24 -2.72 11.40 1.04
CA PRO A 24 -3.68 10.78 0.12
C PRO A 24 -3.58 9.24 0.08
N ALA A 25 -2.37 8.69 0.16
CA ALA A 25 -2.16 7.25 0.20
C ALA A 25 -2.63 6.65 1.52
N GLU A 26 -2.44 7.36 2.64
CA GLU A 26 -2.89 6.96 3.97
C GLU A 26 -4.43 6.93 4.07
N GLU A 27 -5.11 7.95 3.55
CA GLU A 27 -6.57 8.01 3.48
C GLU A 27 -7.14 6.85 2.64
N TYR A 28 -6.57 6.60 1.47
CA TYR A 28 -6.97 5.47 0.64
C TYR A 28 -6.75 4.14 1.36
N ALA A 29 -5.58 3.93 1.98
CA ALA A 29 -5.31 2.72 2.75
C ALA A 29 -6.24 2.58 3.98
N ALA A 30 -6.65 3.68 4.62
CA ALA A 30 -7.64 3.67 5.70
C ALA A 30 -9.02 3.25 5.18
N ALA A 31 -9.45 3.77 4.03
CA ALA A 31 -10.70 3.38 3.38
C ALA A 31 -10.71 1.90 3.00
N GLN A 32 -9.62 1.38 2.44
CA GLN A 32 -9.48 -0.05 2.12
C GLN A 32 -9.56 -0.93 3.38
N ARG A 33 -8.93 -0.50 4.48
CA ARG A 33 -9.01 -1.21 5.77
C ARG A 33 -10.41 -1.19 6.36
N ALA A 34 -11.15 -0.08 6.23
CA ALA A 34 -12.54 0.00 6.64
C ALA A 34 -13.44 -0.97 5.84
N GLN A 35 -13.05 -1.32 4.62
CA GLN A 35 -13.70 -2.33 3.78
C GLN A 35 -13.18 -3.76 4.02
N GLY A 36 -12.28 -3.97 4.99
CA GLY A 36 -11.73 -5.29 5.33
C GLY A 36 -10.53 -5.73 4.49
N THR A 37 -9.98 -4.86 3.64
CA THR A 37 -8.74 -5.14 2.90
C THR A 37 -7.53 -4.78 3.77
N GLN A 38 -6.60 -5.71 3.93
CA GLN A 38 -5.34 -5.46 4.64
C GLN A 38 -4.42 -4.60 3.74
N ALA A 39 -4.62 -3.28 3.77
CA ALA A 39 -3.89 -2.31 2.96
C ALA A 39 -2.80 -1.58 3.76
N HIS A 40 -1.65 -1.38 3.13
CA HIS A 40 -0.45 -0.74 3.67
C HIS A 40 0.10 0.29 2.69
N VAL A 41 0.63 1.40 3.20
CA VAL A 41 1.36 2.39 2.39
C VAL A 41 2.85 2.06 2.42
N VAL A 42 3.48 1.99 1.25
CA VAL A 42 4.92 1.77 1.08
C VAL A 42 5.49 2.85 0.16
N MET A 43 6.67 3.37 0.45
CA MET A 43 7.35 4.32 -0.43
C MET A 43 8.22 3.57 -1.45
N ASP A 44 7.94 3.78 -2.74
CA ASP A 44 8.80 3.37 -3.85
C ASP A 44 9.78 4.50 -4.16
N LEU A 45 11.02 4.32 -3.69
CA LEU A 45 12.10 5.28 -3.87
C LEU A 45 12.55 5.43 -5.32
N ARG A 46 12.34 4.41 -6.18
CA ARG A 46 12.79 4.44 -7.56
C ARG A 46 11.93 5.36 -8.41
N THR A 47 10.63 5.38 -8.12
CA THR A 47 9.65 6.18 -8.86
C THR A 47 9.16 7.41 -8.10
N ASP A 48 9.63 7.62 -6.88
CA ASP A 48 9.17 8.68 -5.98
C ASP A 48 7.64 8.67 -5.79
N GLN A 49 7.12 7.50 -5.42
CA GLN A 49 5.68 7.26 -5.26
C GLN A 49 5.38 6.58 -3.94
N PHE A 50 4.23 6.91 -3.36
CA PHE A 50 3.59 6.09 -2.35
C PHE A 50 2.71 5.05 -3.05
N LEU A 51 2.93 3.78 -2.73
CA LEU A 51 2.15 2.66 -3.21
C LEU A 51 1.25 2.18 -2.08
N VAL A 52 -0.05 2.05 -2.34
CA VAL A 52 -0.93 1.30 -1.45
C VAL A 52 -0.92 -0.14 -1.91
N VAL A 53 -0.47 -1.04 -1.04
CA VAL A 53 -0.37 -2.47 -1.31
C VAL A 53 -1.27 -3.27 -0.38
N THR A 54 -1.69 -4.45 -0.80
CA THR A 54 -2.35 -5.42 0.06
C THR A 54 -1.56 -6.72 0.12
N ASP A 55 -1.52 -7.32 1.31
CA ASP A 55 -0.96 -8.64 1.51
C ASP A 55 -1.96 -9.70 1.07
N THR A 56 -1.65 -10.38 -0.02
CA THR A 56 -2.37 -11.60 -0.40
C THR A 56 -1.74 -12.73 0.40
N THR A 57 -2.35 -13.09 1.52
CA THR A 57 -2.03 -14.37 2.17
C THR A 57 -2.59 -15.46 1.27
N THR A 58 -1.74 -16.01 0.41
CA THR A 58 -2.07 -17.27 -0.29
C THR A 58 -2.22 -18.33 0.79
N ARG A 59 -3.47 -18.75 1.02
CA ARG A 59 -3.80 -19.80 1.98
C ARG A 59 -3.39 -21.17 1.47
#